data_AF-A0A9D7NLM8-F1
#
_entry.id   AF-A0A9D7NLM8-F1
#
_cell.length_a   1.000
_cell.length_b   1.000
_cell.length_c   1.000
_cell.angle_alpha   90.00
_cell.angle_beta   90.00
_cell.angle_gamma   90.00
#
_symmetry.space_group_name_H-M   'P 1'
#
loop_
_entity.id
_entity.type
_entity.pdbx_description
1 polymer ?
#
loop_
_entity_poly.entity_id
_entity_poly.type
_entity_poly.pdbx_seq_one_letter_code
_entity_poly.pdbx_strand_id
1 'polypeptide(L)'
;MKKNLNVFLLTVGFLPILFAQKESTRLWVDQERQFLLEGLKTTQIELMKEIENLNAVQIAFKPDSNKWSIAEVLEHLGTFEEILHWDLFCNQYTPEEAGYTSNLTVKDSLMLSYSTDTTKGKSPPAAVPLGRFKGLIELKKYFNYHRAEVTKLIENSTADFRKHYVYRPSEWGDWAVRDLHQYTIVYITHTTRHTNQIRRIKSDQNFPQNGKFWTERDRAMLLKELERTKQAIITETSPLTNKQWHFKPSKETWSIAQVVEHLGIYERIFLQEAWLATELPPQPEYHINALSDSTYLSWMADRQLHNAPENAIPLGYMKGKDNLSFFIFGRDHLLDFVKKTSKDLKVHYTPREGEPNNRRSIHGLFVVHYGHTDRHLNQIKKIKSHSNYPK
;
A
#
# COMPACT_ATOMS: atom_id res chain seq x y z
N MET A 1 45.52 15.04 103.38
CA MET A 1 44.30 15.72 102.90
C MET A 1 44.01 15.28 101.47
N LYS A 2 42.92 14.54 101.26
CA LYS A 2 42.47 14.03 99.96
C LYS A 2 42.04 15.21 99.08
N LYS A 3 42.56 15.34 97.86
CA LYS A 3 42.03 16.26 96.83
C LYS A 3 41.39 15.42 95.73
N ASN A 4 40.07 15.57 95.61
CA ASN A 4 39.21 14.88 94.66
C ASN A 4 39.48 15.37 93.23
N LEU A 5 39.60 14.42 92.31
CA LEU A 5 39.73 14.64 90.87
C LEU A 5 38.32 14.69 90.26
N ASN A 6 37.84 15.89 89.90
CA ASN A 6 36.59 16.05 89.16
C ASN A 6 36.86 15.89 87.67
N VAL A 7 36.40 14.77 87.09
CA VAL A 7 36.39 14.53 85.65
C VAL A 7 35.14 15.20 85.07
N PHE A 8 35.32 16.21 84.23
CA PHE A 8 34.24 16.79 83.42
C PHE A 8 34.08 15.94 82.15
N LEU A 9 32.95 15.22 82.04
CA LEU A 9 32.53 14.59 80.79
C LEU A 9 32.01 15.68 79.84
N LEU A 10 32.69 15.92 78.72
CA LEU A 10 32.18 16.74 77.62
C LEU A 10 31.27 15.88 76.74
N THR A 11 29.96 16.05 76.88
CA THR A 11 28.97 15.51 75.93
C THR A 11 28.95 16.38 74.67
N VAL A 12 29.60 15.93 73.60
CA VAL A 12 29.46 16.53 72.27
C VAL A 12 28.09 16.12 71.72
N GLY A 13 27.13 17.04 71.76
CA GLY A 13 25.81 16.85 71.14
C GLY A 13 25.93 16.81 69.62
N PHE A 14 25.54 15.68 69.03
CA PHE A 14 25.31 15.58 67.59
C PHE A 14 24.05 16.39 67.26
N LEU A 15 24.19 17.61 66.71
CA LEU A 15 23.09 18.29 66.05
C LEU A 15 22.87 17.60 64.69
N PRO A 16 21.69 17.00 64.41
CA PRO A 16 21.36 16.63 63.06
C PRO A 16 21.19 17.93 62.27
N ILE A 17 22.08 18.18 61.32
CA ILE A 17 21.85 19.17 60.27
C ILE A 17 20.71 18.60 59.43
N LEU A 18 19.49 19.01 59.75
CA LEU A 18 18.35 18.87 58.86
C LEU A 18 18.66 19.71 57.62
N PHE A 19 19.17 19.08 56.57
CA PHE A 19 19.12 19.67 55.24
C PHE A 19 17.64 19.89 54.93
N ALA A 20 17.20 21.14 54.97
CA ALA A 20 15.91 21.54 54.43
C ALA A 20 15.92 21.14 52.94
N GLN A 21 15.18 20.08 52.61
CA GLN A 21 14.91 19.71 51.24
C GLN A 21 14.13 20.88 50.63
N LYS A 22 14.82 21.72 49.86
CA LYS A 22 14.21 22.84 49.15
C LYS A 22 13.09 22.24 48.30
N GLU A 23 11.84 22.53 48.62
CA GLU A 23 10.70 22.07 47.83
C GLU A 23 10.92 22.51 46.37
N SER A 24 11.14 21.53 45.50
CA SER A 24 11.30 21.74 44.07
C SER A 24 9.96 22.26 43.55
N THR A 25 9.90 23.54 43.16
CA THR A 25 8.67 24.15 42.62
C THR A 25 8.18 23.32 41.43
N ARG A 26 6.93 22.85 41.47
CA ARG A 26 6.31 22.12 40.36
C ARG A 26 6.15 23.05 39.16
N LEU A 27 6.68 22.65 38.01
CA LEU A 27 6.66 23.43 36.78
C LEU A 27 5.53 22.98 35.85
N TRP A 28 5.28 21.68 35.76
CA TRP A 28 4.19 21.13 34.96
C TRP A 28 2.85 21.27 35.68
N VAL A 29 1.98 22.12 35.14
CA VAL A 29 0.67 22.48 35.73
C VAL A 29 -0.50 21.82 35.02
N ASP A 30 -1.67 21.79 35.66
CA ASP A 30 -2.87 21.12 35.10
C ASP A 30 -3.31 21.68 33.75
N GLN A 31 -3.15 22.99 33.51
CA GLN A 31 -3.43 23.61 32.22
C GLN A 31 -2.61 22.95 31.09
N GLU A 32 -1.33 22.65 31.34
CA GLU A 32 -0.44 22.02 30.37
C GLU A 32 -0.78 20.54 30.19
N ARG A 33 -1.20 19.86 31.27
CA ARG A 33 -1.72 18.48 31.17
C ARG A 33 -2.97 18.44 30.28
N GLN A 34 -3.94 19.32 30.52
CA GLN A 34 -5.16 19.40 29.72
C GLN A 34 -4.86 19.75 28.25
N PHE A 35 -3.88 20.61 28.00
CA PHE A 35 -3.42 20.93 26.65
C PHE A 35 -2.95 19.68 25.88
N LEU A 36 -2.13 18.82 26.52
CA LEU A 36 -1.67 17.58 25.89
C LEU A 36 -2.83 16.60 25.65
N LEU A 37 -3.70 16.41 26.64
CA LEU A 37 -4.85 15.50 26.53
C LEU A 37 -5.82 15.92 25.41
N GLU A 38 -6.12 17.21 25.31
CA GLU A 38 -6.99 17.74 24.26
C GLU A 38 -6.33 17.61 22.87
N GLY A 39 -5.02 17.87 22.77
CA GLY A 39 -4.27 17.69 21.53
C GLY A 39 -4.24 16.24 21.05
N LEU A 40 -3.98 15.28 21.95
CA LEU A 40 -4.04 13.85 21.65
C LEU A 40 -5.45 13.43 21.22
N LYS A 41 -6.48 13.89 21.92
CA LYS A 41 -7.88 13.58 21.57
C LYS A 41 -8.26 14.15 20.20
N THR A 42 -7.99 15.44 19.97
CA THR A 42 -8.35 16.12 18.71
C THR A 42 -7.66 15.47 17.51
N THR A 43 -6.36 15.23 17.61
CA THR A 43 -5.61 14.64 16.48
C THR A 43 -5.99 13.19 16.20
N GLN A 44 -6.38 12.41 17.23
CA GLN A 44 -6.94 11.08 17.04
C GLN A 44 -8.27 11.15 16.28
N ILE A 45 -9.18 12.03 16.70
CA ILE A 45 -10.50 12.20 16.04
C ILE A 45 -10.32 12.60 14.58
N GLU A 46 -9.46 13.58 14.30
CA GLU A 46 -9.18 14.02 12.93
C GLU A 46 -8.62 12.89 12.07
N LEU A 47 -7.63 12.15 12.57
CA LEU A 47 -7.06 11.00 11.86
C LEU A 47 -8.11 9.93 11.58
N MET A 48 -8.90 9.55 12.59
CA MET A 48 -9.94 8.53 12.46
C MET A 48 -11.00 8.94 11.44
N LYS A 49 -11.39 10.22 11.41
CA LYS A 49 -12.31 10.77 10.42
C LYS A 49 -11.77 10.68 8.99
N GLU A 50 -10.47 10.96 8.79
CA GLU A 50 -9.87 10.91 7.44
C GLU A 50 -9.84 9.49 6.85
N ILE A 51 -9.81 8.47 7.69
CA ILE A 51 -9.62 7.07 7.28
C ILE A 51 -10.85 6.18 7.46
N GLU A 52 -11.94 6.69 8.04
CA GLU A 52 -13.06 5.89 8.56
C GLU A 52 -13.62 4.86 7.56
N ASN A 53 -13.80 5.28 6.31
CA ASN A 53 -14.49 4.51 5.27
C ASN A 53 -13.58 4.07 4.11
N LEU A 54 -12.26 4.05 4.33
CA LEU A 54 -11.32 3.64 3.29
C LEU A 54 -11.29 2.11 3.15
N ASN A 55 -11.32 1.64 1.91
CA ASN A 55 -11.20 0.20 1.61
C ASN A 55 -9.75 -0.22 1.32
N ALA A 56 -9.53 -1.53 1.10
CA ALA A 56 -8.20 -2.10 0.85
C ALA A 56 -7.49 -1.45 -0.36
N VAL A 57 -8.23 -1.12 -1.42
CA VAL A 57 -7.69 -0.48 -2.63
C VAL A 57 -7.23 0.94 -2.32
N GLN A 58 -8.03 1.70 -1.57
CA GLN A 58 -7.71 3.08 -1.18
C GLN A 58 -6.54 3.18 -0.20
N ILE A 59 -6.45 2.28 0.79
CA ILE A 59 -5.36 2.34 1.76
C ILE A 59 -4.02 1.87 1.17
N ALA A 60 -4.05 1.01 0.15
CA ALA A 60 -2.87 0.52 -0.56
C ALA A 60 -2.39 1.45 -1.68
N PHE A 61 -3.22 2.40 -2.12
CA PHE A 61 -2.86 3.33 -3.19
C PHE A 61 -1.60 4.13 -2.85
N LYS A 62 -0.70 4.20 -3.83
CA LYS A 62 0.51 5.00 -3.81
C LYS A 62 0.49 6.00 -4.96
N PRO A 63 0.72 7.30 -4.72
CA PRO A 63 0.83 8.27 -5.81
C PRO A 63 2.02 8.01 -6.74
N ASP A 64 3.13 7.49 -6.20
CA ASP A 64 4.29 6.99 -6.95
C ASP A 64 5.09 5.98 -6.10
N SER A 65 6.09 5.33 -6.70
CA SER A 65 6.89 4.28 -6.07
C SER A 65 7.76 4.75 -4.89
N ASN A 66 8.00 6.06 -4.76
CA ASN A 66 8.82 6.66 -3.71
C ASN A 66 8.00 7.30 -2.58
N LYS A 67 6.67 7.17 -2.63
CA LYS A 67 5.74 7.70 -1.63
C LYS A 67 5.06 6.59 -0.85
N TRP A 68 4.67 6.93 0.38
CA TRP A 68 3.89 6.04 1.22
C TRP A 68 2.42 6.02 0.84
N SER A 69 1.80 4.86 0.98
CA SER A 69 0.36 4.68 0.98
C SER A 69 -0.27 5.14 2.30
N ILE A 70 -1.59 5.21 2.36
CA ILE A 70 -2.29 5.54 3.62
C ILE A 70 -2.04 4.45 4.67
N ALA A 71 -2.00 3.18 4.26
CA ALA A 71 -1.68 2.08 5.17
C ALA A 71 -0.29 2.22 5.79
N GLU A 72 0.71 2.58 4.97
CA GLU A 72 2.08 2.80 5.43
C GLU A 72 2.19 4.03 6.35
N VAL A 73 1.46 5.11 6.06
CA VAL A 73 1.38 6.27 6.96
C VAL A 73 0.77 5.90 8.32
N LEU A 74 -0.29 5.08 8.34
CA LEU A 74 -0.91 4.63 9.58
C LEU A 74 -0.02 3.70 10.40
N GLU A 75 0.70 2.78 9.74
CA GLU A 75 1.67 1.91 10.40
C GLU A 75 2.80 2.73 11.04
N HIS A 76 3.30 3.72 10.31
CA HIS A 76 4.28 4.67 10.82
C HIS A 76 3.77 5.40 12.06
N LEU A 77 2.56 5.97 11.99
CA LEU A 77 1.95 6.67 13.12
C LEU A 77 1.74 5.77 14.33
N GLY A 78 1.21 4.56 14.15
CA GLY A 78 1.03 3.61 15.24
C GLY A 78 2.35 3.22 15.91
N THR A 79 3.41 3.06 15.13
CA THR A 79 4.76 2.76 15.67
C THR A 79 5.28 3.93 16.49
N PHE A 80 5.04 5.18 16.05
CA PHE A 80 5.39 6.36 16.83
C PHE A 80 4.55 6.44 18.13
N GLU A 81 3.25 6.15 18.11
CA GLU A 81 2.46 6.09 19.35
C GLU A 81 3.05 5.10 20.37
N GLU A 82 3.51 3.93 19.90
CA GLU A 82 4.21 2.97 20.76
C GLU A 82 5.50 3.55 21.34
N ILE A 83 6.33 4.20 20.52
CA ILE A 83 7.58 4.82 20.97
C ILE A 83 7.29 5.91 22.01
N LEU A 84 6.29 6.77 21.77
CA LEU A 84 5.89 7.80 22.74
C LEU A 84 5.48 7.17 24.06
N HIS A 85 4.64 6.14 24.03
CA HIS A 85 4.19 5.46 25.23
C HIS A 85 5.37 4.99 26.08
N TRP A 86 6.32 4.29 25.47
CA TRP A 86 7.49 3.78 26.18
C TRP A 86 8.45 4.87 26.63
N ASP A 87 8.69 5.89 25.81
CA ASP A 87 9.54 7.01 26.19
C ASP A 87 8.95 7.77 27.40
N LEU A 88 7.64 8.04 27.41
CA LEU A 88 6.99 8.68 28.56
C LEU A 88 7.01 7.76 29.79
N PHE A 89 6.73 6.47 29.61
CA PHE A 89 6.75 5.50 30.70
C PHE A 89 8.12 5.41 31.37
N CYS A 90 9.17 5.24 30.58
CA CYS A 90 10.53 5.08 31.11
C CYS A 90 11.08 6.41 31.66
N ASN A 91 10.93 7.51 30.93
CA ASN A 91 11.64 8.75 31.28
C ASN A 91 10.99 9.51 32.44
N GLN A 92 9.73 9.27 32.80
CA GLN A 92 9.11 9.91 33.98
C GLN A 92 9.74 9.46 35.32
N TYR A 93 10.57 8.42 35.31
CA TYR A 93 11.30 7.92 36.47
C TYR A 93 12.78 8.32 36.49
N THR A 94 13.24 9.09 35.50
CA THR A 94 14.60 9.63 35.48
C THR A 94 14.77 10.72 36.55
N PRO A 95 16.00 11.05 36.98
CA PRO A 95 16.22 12.19 37.88
C PRO A 95 15.63 13.49 37.32
N GLU A 96 15.01 14.31 38.18
CA GLU A 96 14.55 15.65 37.78
C GLU A 96 15.76 16.54 37.42
N GLU A 97 15.69 17.22 36.28
CA GLU A 97 16.72 18.17 35.84
C GLU A 97 16.15 19.60 35.79
N ALA A 98 16.83 20.55 36.44
CA ALA A 98 16.40 21.95 36.49
C ALA A 98 16.97 22.83 35.36
N GLY A 99 17.93 22.30 34.57
CA GLY A 99 18.84 23.07 33.72
C GLY A 99 18.26 23.59 32.39
N TYR A 100 17.09 23.11 31.95
CA TYR A 100 16.55 23.43 30.61
C TYR A 100 15.23 24.20 30.63
N THR A 101 14.94 24.88 31.73
CA THR A 101 13.66 25.57 31.98
C THR A 101 13.58 27.00 31.42
N SER A 102 14.66 27.50 30.82
CA SER A 102 14.65 28.79 30.09
C SER A 102 13.93 28.66 28.75
N ASN A 103 13.15 29.68 28.36
CA ASN A 103 12.50 29.80 27.05
C ASN A 103 11.49 28.69 26.70
N LEU A 104 10.81 28.09 27.69
CA LEU A 104 9.82 27.03 27.46
C LEU A 104 8.79 27.38 26.38
N THR A 105 8.20 28.58 26.44
CA THR A 105 7.20 29.03 25.45
C THR A 105 7.74 29.06 24.01
N VAL A 106 9.00 29.45 23.82
CA VAL A 106 9.64 29.48 22.50
C VAL A 106 9.86 28.05 22.01
N LYS A 107 10.33 27.15 22.89
CA LYS A 107 10.51 25.74 22.57
C LYS A 107 9.19 25.02 22.28
N ASP A 108 8.14 25.28 23.05
CA ASP A 108 6.81 24.73 22.80
C ASP A 108 6.29 25.18 21.44
N SER A 109 6.46 26.48 21.11
CA SER A 109 6.10 27.03 19.79
C SER A 109 6.88 26.36 18.65
N LEU A 110 8.16 26.06 18.88
CA LEU A 110 8.98 25.29 17.93
C LEU A 110 8.42 23.88 17.72
N MET A 111 8.07 23.16 18.79
CA MET A 111 7.46 21.82 18.67
C MET A 111 6.11 21.88 17.94
N LEU A 112 5.31 22.91 18.21
CA LEU A 112 4.02 23.13 17.54
C LEU A 112 4.15 23.33 16.02
N SER A 113 5.24 24.00 15.59
CA SER A 113 5.53 24.26 14.18
C SER A 113 5.75 22.99 13.35
N TYR A 114 6.05 21.85 13.98
CA TYR A 114 6.27 20.58 13.28
C TYR A 114 5.06 20.12 12.48
N SER A 115 3.85 20.53 12.88
CA SER A 115 2.59 20.14 12.22
C SER A 115 2.51 20.56 10.74
N THR A 116 3.21 21.65 10.37
CA THR A 116 3.23 22.23 9.02
C THR A 116 4.59 22.12 8.34
N ASP A 117 5.58 21.49 8.98
CA ASP A 117 6.91 21.31 8.40
C ASP A 117 6.88 20.42 7.14
N THR A 118 7.32 21.00 6.04
CA THR A 118 7.39 20.35 4.71
C THR A 118 8.72 19.65 4.45
N THR A 119 9.69 19.79 5.35
CA THR A 119 11.01 19.17 5.24
C THR A 119 10.90 17.65 5.30
N LYS A 120 11.37 16.96 4.25
CA LYS A 120 11.31 15.50 4.20
C LYS A 120 12.30 14.90 5.21
N GLY A 121 11.78 14.33 6.28
CA GLY A 121 12.56 13.56 7.26
C GLY A 121 12.87 12.16 6.77
N LYS A 122 13.91 11.54 7.35
CA LYS A 122 14.15 10.09 7.23
C LYS A 122 13.59 9.41 8.47
N SER A 123 12.64 8.49 8.26
CA SER A 123 12.10 7.69 9.37
C SER A 123 13.19 6.79 9.95
N PRO A 124 13.30 6.65 11.29
CA PRO A 124 14.20 5.67 11.89
C PRO A 124 13.81 4.25 11.44
N PRO A 125 14.77 3.30 11.31
CA PRO A 125 14.50 1.98 10.74
C PRO A 125 13.32 1.24 11.39
N ALA A 126 13.16 1.35 12.72
CA ALA A 126 12.06 0.71 13.45
C ALA A 126 10.67 1.20 12.98
N ALA A 127 10.55 2.47 12.60
CA ALA A 127 9.31 3.11 12.18
C ALA A 127 9.21 3.28 10.66
N VAL A 128 10.03 2.56 9.89
CA VAL A 128 9.77 2.36 8.47
C VAL A 128 8.62 1.35 8.34
N PRO A 129 7.57 1.64 7.54
CA PRO A 129 6.48 0.70 7.32
C PRO A 129 6.98 -0.58 6.65
N LEU A 130 6.58 -1.75 7.18
CA LEU A 130 6.94 -3.06 6.65
C LEU A 130 5.73 -3.86 6.15
N GLY A 131 4.52 -3.30 6.25
CA GLY A 131 3.28 -4.01 5.89
C GLY A 131 2.89 -5.04 6.95
N ARG A 132 3.10 -4.71 8.23
CA ARG A 132 2.89 -5.64 9.36
C ARG A 132 1.41 -5.95 9.64
N PHE A 133 0.51 -5.13 9.09
CA PHE A 133 -0.92 -5.15 9.38
C PHE A 133 -1.72 -5.52 8.14
N LYS A 134 -2.72 -6.41 8.28
CA LYS A 134 -3.51 -6.97 7.18
C LYS A 134 -4.59 -6.03 6.64
N GLY A 135 -4.78 -4.86 7.25
CA GLY A 135 -5.73 -3.87 6.76
C GLY A 135 -6.07 -2.78 7.77
N LEU A 136 -7.03 -1.93 7.38
CA LEU A 136 -7.39 -0.72 8.12
C LEU A 136 -7.82 -0.99 9.57
N ILE A 137 -8.53 -2.09 9.82
CA ILE A 137 -9.00 -2.45 11.18
C ILE A 137 -7.81 -2.65 12.13
N GLU A 138 -6.80 -3.41 11.71
CA GLU A 138 -5.62 -3.69 12.54
C GLU A 138 -4.76 -2.43 12.72
N LEU A 139 -4.59 -1.62 11.66
CA LEU A 139 -3.90 -0.34 11.71
C LEU A 139 -4.55 0.63 12.71
N LYS A 140 -5.88 0.77 12.65
CA LYS A 140 -6.66 1.59 13.60
C LYS A 140 -6.51 1.06 15.02
N LYS A 141 -6.60 -0.26 15.21
CA LYS A 141 -6.48 -0.90 16.53
C LYS A 141 -5.13 -0.61 17.15
N TYR A 142 -4.04 -0.77 16.40
CA TYR A 142 -2.68 -0.57 16.90
C TYR A 142 -2.42 0.88 17.31
N PHE A 143 -2.76 1.85 16.45
CA PHE A 143 -2.66 3.26 16.80
C PHE A 143 -3.52 3.63 18.03
N ASN A 144 -4.79 3.22 18.05
CA ASN A 144 -5.71 3.58 19.13
C ASN A 144 -5.33 2.94 20.47
N TYR A 145 -4.75 1.74 20.46
CA TYR A 145 -4.26 1.09 21.67
C TYR A 145 -3.18 1.94 22.35
N HIS A 146 -2.11 2.28 21.62
CA HIS A 146 -1.03 3.08 22.20
C HIS A 146 -1.46 4.51 22.53
N ARG A 147 -2.33 5.13 21.71
CA ARG A 147 -2.93 6.43 22.03
C ARG A 147 -3.72 6.42 23.35
N ALA A 148 -4.41 5.33 23.65
CA ALA A 148 -5.13 5.18 24.92
C ALA A 148 -4.16 5.02 26.11
N GLU A 149 -3.09 4.23 25.95
CA GLU A 149 -2.07 4.07 27.01
C GLU A 149 -1.33 5.39 27.29
N VAL A 150 -0.96 6.15 26.25
CA VAL A 150 -0.37 7.50 26.40
C VAL A 150 -1.31 8.43 27.15
N THR A 151 -2.58 8.50 26.73
CA THR A 151 -3.61 9.34 27.39
C THR A 151 -3.72 8.98 28.87
N LYS A 152 -3.88 7.69 29.19
CA LYS A 152 -3.99 7.20 30.57
C LYS A 152 -2.74 7.51 31.39
N LEU A 153 -1.55 7.39 30.81
CA LEU A 153 -0.29 7.73 31.46
C LEU A 153 -0.26 9.22 31.81
N ILE A 154 -0.58 10.11 30.86
CA ILE A 154 -0.61 11.55 31.08
C ILE A 154 -1.71 11.94 32.09
N GLU A 155 -2.85 11.29 32.12
CA GLU A 155 -3.91 11.56 33.10
C GLU A 155 -3.47 11.23 34.53
N ASN A 156 -2.80 10.09 34.72
CA ASN A 156 -2.52 9.55 36.05
C ASN A 156 -1.11 9.86 36.58
N SER A 157 -0.19 10.35 35.73
CA SER A 157 1.18 10.58 36.17
C SER A 157 1.28 11.71 37.18
N THR A 158 2.02 11.47 38.26
CA THR A 158 2.36 12.46 39.27
C THR A 158 3.64 13.22 38.94
N ALA A 159 4.45 12.71 38.01
CA ALA A 159 5.73 13.29 37.60
C ALA A 159 5.57 14.71 37.04
N ASP A 160 6.62 15.51 37.14
CA ASP A 160 6.70 16.85 36.57
C ASP A 160 7.27 16.77 35.15
N PHE A 161 6.43 16.73 34.12
CA PHE A 161 6.85 16.51 32.73
C PHE A 161 7.80 17.60 32.20
N ARG A 162 7.90 18.74 32.88
CA ARG A 162 8.85 19.81 32.57
C ARG A 162 10.26 19.57 33.12
N LYS A 163 10.47 18.52 33.92
CA LYS A 163 11.75 18.19 34.58
C LYS A 163 12.37 16.86 34.14
N HIS A 164 11.68 16.10 33.29
CA HIS A 164 12.19 14.86 32.71
C HIS A 164 12.40 15.05 31.22
N TYR A 165 13.50 14.54 30.68
CA TYR A 165 13.96 14.89 29.33
C TYR A 165 14.23 13.67 28.45
N VAL A 166 14.04 13.86 27.15
CA VAL A 166 14.48 12.94 26.10
C VAL A 166 15.58 13.62 25.28
N TYR A 167 16.68 12.91 25.07
CA TYR A 167 17.84 13.39 24.33
C TYR A 167 17.90 12.79 22.92
N ARG A 168 18.23 13.63 21.95
CA ARG A 168 18.49 13.32 20.55
C ARG A 168 19.86 13.86 20.14
N PRO A 169 20.38 13.51 18.94
CA PRO A 169 21.68 13.97 18.51
C PRO A 169 21.83 15.49 18.60
N SER A 170 22.96 15.96 19.12
CA SER A 170 23.20 17.37 19.44
C SER A 170 23.13 18.29 18.21
N GLU A 171 23.42 17.77 17.03
CA GLU A 171 23.36 18.48 15.76
C GLU A 171 21.93 18.88 15.35
N TRP A 172 20.90 18.43 16.08
CA TRP A 172 19.51 18.85 15.90
C TRP A 172 19.19 20.18 16.60
N GLY A 173 20.17 20.80 17.29
CA GLY A 173 20.04 22.12 17.90
C GLY A 173 18.92 22.16 18.95
N ASP A 174 18.01 23.13 18.85
CA ASP A 174 16.88 23.29 19.79
C ASP A 174 15.93 22.10 19.83
N TRP A 175 16.01 21.16 18.87
CA TRP A 175 15.27 19.91 18.88
C TRP A 175 15.96 18.79 19.67
N ALA A 176 17.24 18.93 20.03
CA ALA A 176 18.03 17.86 20.61
C ALA A 176 17.58 17.47 22.03
N VAL A 177 17.12 18.44 22.83
CA VAL A 177 16.70 18.23 24.22
C VAL A 177 15.28 18.73 24.39
N ARG A 178 14.38 17.82 24.78
CA ARG A 178 12.96 18.12 24.99
C ARG A 178 12.52 17.54 26.32
N ASP A 179 11.78 18.34 27.09
CA ASP A 179 11.06 17.81 28.24
C ASP A 179 9.91 16.88 27.78
N LEU A 180 9.33 16.08 28.67
CA LEU A 180 8.26 15.14 28.30
C LEU A 180 7.00 15.84 27.78
N HIS A 181 6.76 17.09 28.22
CA HIS A 181 5.65 17.90 27.71
C HIS A 181 5.86 18.26 26.24
N GLN A 182 7.01 18.86 25.93
CA GLN A 182 7.47 19.19 24.57
C GLN A 182 7.55 17.96 23.68
N TYR A 183 8.04 16.84 24.22
CA TYR A 183 8.09 15.60 23.48
C TYR A 183 6.69 15.13 23.08
N THR A 184 5.71 15.22 23.98
CA THR A 184 4.32 14.91 23.66
C THR A 184 3.73 15.87 22.61
N ILE A 185 4.05 17.16 22.65
CA ILE A 185 3.66 18.14 21.61
C ILE A 185 4.15 17.69 20.22
N VAL A 186 5.39 17.19 20.12
CA VAL A 186 5.94 16.69 18.85
C VAL A 186 5.09 15.55 18.29
N TYR A 187 4.56 14.65 19.11
CA TYR A 187 3.72 13.53 18.62
C TYR A 187 2.30 13.94 18.25
N ILE A 188 1.73 14.91 18.99
CA ILE A 188 0.45 15.53 18.61
C ILE A 188 0.59 16.15 17.22
N THR A 189 1.61 16.99 17.02
CA THR A 189 1.87 17.64 15.72
C THR A 189 2.29 16.68 14.63
N HIS A 190 3.03 15.62 14.96
CA HIS A 190 3.37 14.54 14.04
C HIS A 190 2.11 13.86 13.49
N THR A 191 1.12 13.59 14.36
CA THR A 191 -0.18 13.06 13.94
C THR A 191 -0.85 14.01 12.96
N THR A 192 -0.95 15.30 13.29
CA THR A 192 -1.52 16.32 12.37
C THR A 192 -0.81 16.35 11.03
N ARG A 193 0.52 16.32 11.03
CA ARG A 193 1.35 16.35 9.81
C ARG A 193 1.06 15.17 8.88
N HIS A 194 0.93 13.97 9.44
CA HIS A 194 0.63 12.76 8.67
C HIS A 194 -0.85 12.63 8.31
N THR A 195 -1.76 13.17 9.11
CA THR A 195 -3.17 13.38 8.69
C THR A 195 -3.22 14.27 7.44
N ASN A 196 -2.42 15.34 7.40
CA ASN A 196 -2.29 16.18 6.20
C ASN A 196 -1.63 15.43 5.03
N GLN A 197 -0.72 14.49 5.28
CA GLN A 197 -0.19 13.61 4.23
C GLN A 197 -1.28 12.70 3.66
N ILE A 198 -2.13 12.11 4.50
CA ILE A 198 -3.28 11.29 4.06
C ILE A 198 -4.23 12.12 3.19
N ARG A 199 -4.53 13.37 3.59
CA ARG A 199 -5.34 14.30 2.78
C ARG A 199 -4.72 14.54 1.40
N ARG A 200 -3.40 14.74 1.33
CA ARG A 200 -2.67 14.89 0.04
C ARG A 200 -2.76 13.64 -0.82
N ILE A 201 -2.60 12.44 -0.24
CA ILE A 201 -2.74 11.16 -0.97
C ILE A 201 -4.16 11.03 -1.55
N LYS A 202 -5.19 11.35 -0.75
CA LYS A 202 -6.61 11.31 -1.17
C LYS A 202 -6.94 12.33 -2.27
N SER A 203 -6.18 13.42 -2.36
CA SER A 203 -6.33 14.44 -3.41
C SER A 203 -5.61 14.12 -4.72
N ASP A 204 -4.84 13.03 -4.78
CA ASP A 204 -4.18 12.61 -6.02
C ASP A 204 -5.22 12.29 -7.11
N GLN A 205 -4.97 12.71 -8.34
CA GLN A 205 -5.88 12.49 -9.47
C GLN A 205 -6.14 11.01 -9.76
N ASN A 206 -5.19 10.13 -9.41
CA ASN A 206 -5.28 8.69 -9.61
C ASN A 206 -5.80 7.96 -8.37
N PHE A 207 -6.13 8.68 -7.29
CA PHE A 207 -6.69 8.06 -6.09
C PHE A 207 -8.04 7.37 -6.44
N PRO A 208 -8.26 6.11 -6.03
CA PRO A 208 -9.46 5.37 -6.36
C PRO A 208 -10.66 5.85 -5.52
N GLN A 209 -11.26 6.98 -5.91
CA GLN A 209 -12.37 7.61 -5.18
C GLN A 209 -13.55 6.65 -4.96
N ASN A 210 -13.89 5.85 -5.99
CA ASN A 210 -14.96 4.85 -5.93
C ASN A 210 -14.51 3.52 -5.30
N GLY A 211 -13.31 3.48 -4.72
CA GLY A 211 -12.75 2.29 -4.07
C GLY A 211 -12.28 1.19 -5.03
N LYS A 212 -12.13 1.49 -6.33
CA LYS A 212 -11.66 0.56 -7.37
C LYS A 212 -10.71 1.28 -8.34
N PHE A 213 -9.73 0.54 -8.86
CA PHE A 213 -8.90 0.94 -9.99
C PHE A 213 -9.52 0.56 -11.34
N TRP A 214 -10.20 -0.59 -11.41
CA TRP A 214 -10.90 -1.01 -12.63
C TRP A 214 -12.27 -0.32 -12.73
N THR A 215 -12.43 0.44 -13.80
CA THR A 215 -13.58 1.34 -14.04
C THR A 215 -14.51 0.80 -15.10
N GLU A 216 -15.69 1.41 -15.23
CA GLU A 216 -16.62 1.05 -16.31
C GLU A 216 -16.07 1.41 -17.70
N ARG A 217 -15.19 2.42 -17.79
CA ARG A 217 -14.44 2.70 -19.02
C ARG A 217 -13.53 1.53 -19.39
N ASP A 218 -12.83 0.96 -18.41
CA ASP A 218 -11.97 -0.21 -18.64
C ASP A 218 -12.82 -1.43 -19.06
N ARG A 219 -13.98 -1.66 -18.43
CA ARG A 219 -14.91 -2.71 -18.82
C ARG A 219 -15.39 -2.54 -20.26
N ALA A 220 -15.87 -1.34 -20.61
CA ALA A 220 -16.36 -1.03 -21.94
C ALA A 220 -15.28 -1.21 -23.01
N MET A 221 -14.03 -0.84 -22.70
CA MET A 221 -12.88 -1.08 -23.57
C MET A 221 -12.64 -2.57 -23.81
N LEU A 222 -12.57 -3.38 -22.74
CA LEU A 222 -12.38 -4.83 -22.88
C LEU A 222 -13.50 -5.48 -23.70
N LEU A 223 -14.76 -5.16 -23.41
CA LEU A 223 -15.91 -5.69 -24.16
C LEU A 223 -15.84 -5.31 -25.64
N LYS A 224 -15.51 -4.04 -25.94
CA LYS A 224 -15.38 -3.55 -27.32
C LYS A 224 -14.30 -4.31 -28.08
N GLU A 225 -13.09 -4.44 -27.52
CA GLU A 225 -11.97 -5.08 -28.21
C GLU A 225 -12.13 -6.60 -28.33
N LEU A 226 -12.71 -7.24 -27.31
CA LEU A 226 -13.05 -8.66 -27.36
C LEU A 226 -14.10 -8.96 -28.42
N GLU A 227 -15.15 -8.12 -28.56
CA GLU A 227 -16.18 -8.27 -29.59
C GLU A 227 -15.64 -7.93 -30.99
N ARG A 228 -14.81 -6.88 -31.11
CA ARG A 228 -14.16 -6.52 -32.39
C ARG A 228 -13.34 -7.69 -32.93
N THR A 229 -12.50 -8.29 -32.08
CA THR A 229 -11.64 -9.40 -32.48
C THR A 229 -12.44 -10.68 -32.76
N LYS A 230 -13.53 -10.92 -32.01
CA LYS A 230 -14.50 -11.97 -32.32
C LYS A 230 -15.07 -11.83 -33.73
N GLN A 231 -15.59 -10.64 -34.05
CA GLN A 231 -16.20 -10.38 -35.35
C GLN A 231 -15.17 -10.45 -36.49
N ALA A 232 -13.94 -10.02 -36.25
CA ALA A 232 -12.87 -10.14 -37.23
C ALA A 232 -12.56 -11.61 -37.56
N ILE A 233 -12.49 -12.50 -36.55
CA ILE A 233 -12.32 -13.95 -36.77
C ILE A 233 -13.50 -14.53 -37.57
N ILE A 234 -14.74 -14.18 -37.19
CA ILE A 234 -15.95 -14.62 -37.92
C ILE A 234 -15.89 -14.20 -39.39
N THR A 235 -15.59 -12.93 -39.66
CA THR A 235 -15.49 -12.39 -41.02
C THR A 235 -14.41 -13.09 -41.83
N GLU A 236 -13.23 -13.33 -41.24
CA GLU A 236 -12.12 -13.97 -41.93
C GLU A 236 -12.36 -15.47 -42.19
N THR A 237 -13.24 -16.15 -41.44
CA THR A 237 -13.27 -17.62 -41.44
C THR A 237 -14.61 -18.23 -41.86
N SER A 238 -15.73 -17.53 -41.69
CA SER A 238 -17.06 -18.04 -42.04
C SER A 238 -17.23 -18.40 -43.53
N PRO A 239 -16.66 -17.63 -44.49
CA PRO A 239 -16.79 -17.95 -45.91
C PRO A 239 -15.91 -19.11 -46.40
N LEU A 240 -14.99 -19.61 -45.56
CA LEU A 240 -13.95 -20.53 -46.03
C LEU A 240 -14.51 -21.91 -46.36
N THR A 241 -14.04 -22.45 -47.48
CA THR A 241 -14.29 -23.84 -47.88
C THR A 241 -13.46 -24.81 -47.03
N ASN A 242 -13.81 -26.10 -47.05
CA ASN A 242 -13.05 -27.11 -46.30
C ASN A 242 -11.58 -27.19 -46.76
N LYS A 243 -11.32 -27.04 -48.07
CA LYS A 243 -9.94 -27.02 -48.60
C LYS A 243 -9.15 -25.82 -48.09
N GLN A 244 -9.78 -24.65 -48.00
CA GLN A 244 -9.17 -23.42 -47.49
C GLN A 244 -8.83 -23.50 -46.01
N TRP A 245 -9.74 -24.04 -45.19
CA TRP A 245 -9.52 -24.28 -43.76
C TRP A 245 -8.28 -25.13 -43.47
N HIS A 246 -8.05 -26.16 -44.29
CA HIS A 246 -6.99 -27.15 -44.09
C HIS A 246 -5.75 -26.91 -44.95
N PHE A 247 -5.71 -25.83 -45.74
CA PHE A 247 -4.52 -25.48 -46.50
C PHE A 247 -3.35 -25.19 -45.56
N LYS A 248 -2.21 -25.80 -45.85
CA LYS A 248 -0.94 -25.59 -45.16
C LYS A 248 0.10 -25.03 -46.14
N PRO A 249 0.69 -23.85 -45.85
CA PRO A 249 1.81 -23.32 -46.64
C PRO A 249 3.01 -24.29 -46.72
N SER A 250 3.31 -24.98 -45.61
CA SER A 250 4.36 -25.99 -45.47
C SER A 250 3.97 -27.03 -44.41
N LYS A 251 4.74 -28.13 -44.28
CA LYS A 251 4.46 -29.18 -43.29
C LYS A 251 4.60 -28.68 -41.84
N GLU A 252 5.47 -27.70 -41.64
CA GLU A 252 5.87 -27.13 -40.35
C GLU A 252 4.96 -25.97 -39.91
N THR A 253 4.11 -25.45 -40.80
CA THR A 253 3.20 -24.33 -40.51
C THR A 253 1.78 -24.79 -40.20
N TRP A 254 1.10 -24.04 -39.32
CA TRP A 254 -0.32 -24.25 -39.04
C TRP A 254 -1.21 -23.85 -40.23
N SER A 255 -2.29 -24.61 -40.41
CA SER A 255 -3.42 -24.21 -41.24
C SER A 255 -4.30 -23.18 -40.53
N ILE A 256 -5.26 -22.58 -41.25
CA ILE A 256 -6.25 -21.69 -40.63
C ILE A 256 -7.06 -22.44 -39.54
N ALA A 257 -7.40 -23.71 -39.77
CA ALA A 257 -8.09 -24.54 -38.78
C ALA A 257 -7.28 -24.65 -37.47
N GLN A 258 -5.99 -24.94 -37.58
CA GLN A 258 -5.10 -25.04 -36.42
C GLN A 258 -4.88 -23.70 -35.71
N VAL A 259 -4.83 -22.58 -36.46
CA VAL A 259 -4.75 -21.24 -35.85
C VAL A 259 -6.01 -20.92 -35.03
N VAL A 260 -7.20 -21.23 -35.55
CA VAL A 260 -8.46 -20.97 -34.83
C VAL A 260 -8.66 -21.95 -33.67
N GLU A 261 -8.25 -23.20 -33.81
CA GLU A 261 -8.18 -24.17 -32.70
C GLU A 261 -7.34 -23.64 -31.54
N HIS A 262 -6.13 -23.16 -31.84
CA HIS A 262 -5.23 -22.57 -30.88
C HIS A 262 -5.87 -21.38 -30.15
N LEU A 263 -6.51 -20.47 -30.88
CA LEU A 263 -7.25 -19.36 -30.28
C LEU A 263 -8.37 -19.86 -29.36
N GLY A 264 -9.16 -20.85 -29.78
CA GLY A 264 -10.21 -21.46 -28.96
C GLY A 264 -9.68 -22.09 -27.67
N ILE A 265 -8.50 -22.74 -27.71
CA ILE A 265 -7.83 -23.27 -26.51
C ILE A 265 -7.49 -22.12 -25.54
N TYR A 266 -6.99 -21.00 -26.06
CA TYR A 266 -6.67 -19.83 -25.26
C TYR A 266 -7.92 -19.13 -24.67
N GLU A 267 -9.08 -19.16 -25.34
CA GLU A 267 -10.34 -18.68 -24.76
C GLU A 267 -10.64 -19.41 -23.43
N ARG A 268 -10.48 -20.74 -23.41
CA ARG A 268 -10.69 -21.57 -22.22
C ARG A 268 -9.63 -21.31 -21.15
N ILE A 269 -8.36 -21.29 -21.52
CA ILE A 269 -7.24 -21.12 -20.58
C ILE A 269 -7.38 -19.77 -19.86
N PHE A 270 -7.62 -18.69 -20.61
CA PHE A 270 -7.69 -17.34 -20.04
C PHE A 270 -8.95 -17.13 -19.20
N LEU A 271 -10.08 -17.72 -19.58
CA LEU A 271 -11.28 -17.67 -18.74
C LEU A 271 -11.05 -18.37 -17.39
N GLN A 272 -10.43 -19.55 -17.43
CA GLN A 272 -10.10 -20.30 -16.22
C GLN A 272 -9.12 -19.52 -15.34
N GLU A 273 -8.07 -18.94 -15.93
CA GLU A 273 -7.11 -18.10 -15.21
C GLU A 273 -7.78 -16.90 -14.55
N ALA A 274 -8.63 -16.17 -15.30
CA ALA A 274 -9.39 -15.04 -14.77
C ALA A 274 -10.28 -15.44 -13.60
N TRP A 275 -11.03 -16.54 -13.73
CA TRP A 275 -11.93 -17.03 -12.70
C TRP A 275 -11.16 -17.37 -11.41
N LEU A 276 -10.12 -18.20 -11.52
CA LEU A 276 -9.30 -18.60 -10.36
C LEU A 276 -8.68 -17.41 -9.64
N ALA A 277 -8.09 -16.46 -10.38
CA ALA A 277 -7.45 -15.30 -9.79
C ALA A 277 -8.43 -14.35 -9.10
N THR A 278 -9.65 -14.20 -9.62
CA THR A 278 -10.68 -13.35 -9.00
C THR A 278 -11.31 -13.95 -7.73
N GLU A 279 -11.08 -15.24 -7.48
CA GLU A 279 -11.46 -15.90 -6.22
C GLU A 279 -10.38 -15.80 -5.14
N LEU A 280 -9.15 -15.42 -5.49
CA LEU A 280 -8.11 -15.09 -4.52
C LEU A 280 -8.34 -13.69 -3.93
N PRO A 281 -7.84 -13.41 -2.70
CA PRO A 281 -7.87 -12.07 -2.14
C PRO A 281 -7.25 -11.03 -3.10
N PRO A 282 -7.82 -9.82 -3.20
CA PRO A 282 -7.27 -8.77 -4.04
C PRO A 282 -5.89 -8.33 -3.51
N GLN A 283 -5.01 -7.96 -4.44
CA GLN A 283 -3.61 -7.57 -4.23
C GLN A 283 -3.38 -6.15 -4.75
N PRO A 284 -4.05 -5.13 -4.17
CA PRO A 284 -3.95 -3.74 -4.65
C PRO A 284 -2.54 -3.16 -4.56
N GLU A 285 -1.68 -3.69 -3.68
CA GLU A 285 -0.28 -3.30 -3.52
C GLU A 285 0.55 -3.53 -4.80
N TYR A 286 0.14 -4.44 -5.68
CA TYR A 286 0.82 -4.70 -6.94
C TYR A 286 0.47 -3.70 -8.04
N HIS A 287 -0.58 -2.90 -7.86
CA HIS A 287 -1.04 -1.95 -8.87
C HIS A 287 0.00 -0.88 -9.24
N ILE A 288 0.86 -0.48 -8.30
CA ILE A 288 1.92 0.50 -8.55
C ILE A 288 2.92 0.06 -9.64
N ASN A 289 3.09 -1.25 -9.83
CA ASN A 289 3.98 -1.83 -10.83
C ASN A 289 3.21 -2.39 -12.05
N ALA A 290 1.92 -2.05 -12.17
CA ALA A 290 1.11 -2.49 -13.30
C ALA A 290 1.61 -1.83 -14.60
N LEU A 291 1.76 -2.63 -15.65
CA LEU A 291 2.06 -2.12 -16.99
C LEU A 291 0.81 -1.50 -17.63
N SER A 292 1.05 -0.56 -18.55
CA SER A 292 0.00 0.02 -19.38
C SER A 292 -0.50 -0.98 -20.43
N ASP A 293 -1.74 -0.79 -20.87
CA ASP A 293 -2.31 -1.56 -21.99
C ASP A 293 -1.43 -1.46 -23.25
N SER A 294 -0.90 -0.27 -23.53
CA SER A 294 0.00 -0.04 -24.66
C SER A 294 1.28 -0.89 -24.60
N THR A 295 1.77 -1.19 -23.40
CA THR A 295 2.95 -2.05 -23.22
C THR A 295 2.62 -3.49 -23.60
N TYR A 296 1.49 -4.02 -23.13
CA TYR A 296 1.02 -5.35 -23.49
C TYR A 296 0.73 -5.48 -24.99
N LEU A 297 0.09 -4.47 -25.59
CA LEU A 297 -0.23 -4.47 -27.01
C LEU A 297 1.01 -4.37 -27.89
N SER A 298 2.01 -3.58 -27.47
CA SER A 298 3.31 -3.51 -28.18
C SER A 298 4.03 -4.85 -28.14
N TRP A 299 4.01 -5.53 -26.98
CA TRP A 299 4.57 -6.87 -26.84
C TRP A 299 3.83 -7.89 -27.73
N MET A 300 2.50 -7.84 -27.80
CA MET A 300 1.71 -8.71 -28.70
C MET A 300 1.96 -8.44 -30.19
N ALA A 301 2.26 -7.20 -30.56
CA ALA A 301 2.55 -6.80 -31.92
C ALA A 301 3.98 -7.16 -32.39
N ASP A 302 4.86 -7.61 -31.48
CA ASP A 302 6.21 -8.04 -31.84
C ASP A 302 6.15 -9.20 -32.85
N ARG A 303 7.05 -9.15 -33.84
CA ARG A 303 7.18 -10.13 -34.92
C ARG A 303 8.07 -11.31 -34.57
N GLN A 304 8.67 -11.35 -33.38
CA GLN A 304 9.43 -12.50 -32.91
C GLN A 304 8.59 -13.79 -32.94
N LEU A 305 9.21 -14.89 -33.35
CA LEU A 305 8.57 -16.20 -33.32
C LEU A 305 8.32 -16.61 -31.86
N HIS A 306 7.07 -16.98 -31.55
CA HIS A 306 6.72 -17.58 -30.27
C HIS A 306 6.20 -18.98 -30.53
N ASN A 307 6.81 -19.96 -29.86
CA ASN A 307 6.30 -21.32 -29.85
C ASN A 307 5.18 -21.40 -28.82
N ALA A 308 4.04 -21.97 -29.23
CA ALA A 308 2.97 -22.25 -28.28
C ALA A 308 3.45 -23.27 -27.25
N PRO A 309 3.07 -23.12 -25.97
CA PRO A 309 3.30 -24.16 -24.97
C PRO A 309 2.53 -25.43 -25.35
N GLU A 310 3.01 -26.59 -24.91
CA GLU A 310 2.51 -27.92 -25.29
C GLU A 310 0.98 -28.05 -25.14
N ASN A 311 0.43 -27.51 -24.06
CA ASN A 311 -1.01 -27.53 -23.76
C ASN A 311 -1.87 -26.60 -24.63
N ALA A 312 -1.24 -25.82 -25.52
CA ALA A 312 -1.91 -24.94 -26.47
C ALA A 312 -1.49 -25.18 -27.93
N ILE A 313 -0.76 -26.26 -28.21
CA ILE A 313 -0.49 -26.67 -29.58
C ILE A 313 -1.77 -27.28 -30.19
N PRO A 314 -2.26 -26.79 -31.35
CA PRO A 314 -3.45 -27.32 -31.98
C PRO A 314 -3.22 -28.73 -32.54
N LEU A 315 -4.16 -29.64 -32.29
CA LEU A 315 -4.04 -31.04 -32.71
C LEU A 315 -4.55 -31.27 -34.14
N GLY A 316 -5.41 -30.38 -34.64
CA GLY A 316 -5.97 -30.43 -35.99
C GLY A 316 -7.09 -31.46 -36.17
N TYR A 317 -7.71 -31.92 -35.08
CA TYR A 317 -8.75 -32.96 -35.12
C TYR A 317 -10.16 -32.42 -35.39
N MET A 318 -10.39 -31.12 -35.16
CA MET A 318 -11.68 -30.48 -35.42
C MET A 318 -11.90 -30.21 -36.91
N LYS A 319 -13.13 -30.42 -37.40
CA LYS A 319 -13.50 -29.98 -38.75
C LYS A 319 -13.42 -28.47 -38.81
N GLY A 320 -13.05 -27.92 -39.98
CA GLY A 320 -12.77 -26.50 -40.18
C GLY A 320 -13.74 -25.55 -39.46
N LYS A 321 -15.05 -25.67 -39.72
CA LYS A 321 -16.08 -24.82 -39.10
C LYS A 321 -16.29 -25.05 -37.59
N ASP A 322 -16.02 -26.26 -37.09
CA ASP A 322 -16.16 -26.57 -35.66
C ASP A 322 -15.15 -25.79 -34.82
N ASN A 323 -13.96 -25.47 -35.38
CA ASN A 323 -12.99 -24.58 -34.74
C ASN A 323 -13.55 -23.19 -34.48
N LEU A 324 -14.29 -22.64 -35.45
CA LEU A 324 -14.94 -21.34 -35.30
C LEU A 324 -16.02 -21.38 -34.21
N SER A 325 -16.85 -22.43 -34.18
CA SER A 325 -17.83 -22.62 -33.12
C SER A 325 -17.19 -22.72 -31.73
N PHE A 326 -16.07 -23.45 -31.62
CA PHE A 326 -15.32 -23.57 -30.36
C PHE A 326 -14.77 -22.21 -29.89
N PHE A 327 -14.15 -21.45 -30.79
CA PHE A 327 -13.68 -20.09 -30.48
C PHE A 327 -14.81 -19.15 -30.06
N ILE A 328 -15.93 -19.12 -30.81
CA ILE A 328 -17.09 -18.27 -30.49
C ILE A 328 -17.65 -18.63 -29.12
N PHE A 329 -17.82 -19.93 -28.84
CA PHE A 329 -18.30 -20.40 -27.55
C PHE A 329 -17.42 -19.89 -26.40
N GLY A 330 -16.10 -20.02 -26.51
CA GLY A 330 -15.18 -19.52 -25.48
C GLY A 330 -15.24 -17.99 -25.33
N ARG A 331 -15.27 -17.26 -26.46
CA ARG A 331 -15.31 -15.81 -26.47
C ARG A 331 -16.59 -15.25 -25.86
N ASP A 332 -17.73 -15.89 -26.11
CA ASP A 332 -19.02 -15.52 -25.50
C ASP A 332 -18.97 -15.64 -23.97
N HIS A 333 -18.31 -16.67 -23.43
CA HIS A 333 -18.14 -16.83 -21.98
C HIS A 333 -17.18 -15.81 -21.38
N LEU A 334 -16.10 -15.43 -22.07
CA LEU A 334 -15.23 -14.32 -21.62
C LEU A 334 -15.99 -13.00 -21.61
N LEU A 335 -16.77 -12.70 -22.65
CA LEU A 335 -17.59 -11.50 -22.72
C LEU A 335 -18.62 -11.47 -21.58
N ASP A 336 -19.26 -12.61 -21.30
CA ASP A 336 -20.20 -12.73 -20.19
C ASP A 336 -19.52 -12.51 -18.83
N PHE A 337 -18.33 -13.09 -18.61
CA PHE A 337 -17.51 -12.86 -17.42
C PHE A 337 -17.18 -11.37 -17.25
N VAL A 338 -16.62 -10.74 -18.28
CA VAL A 338 -16.25 -9.32 -18.26
C VAL A 338 -17.49 -8.44 -18.08
N LYS A 339 -18.65 -8.82 -18.59
CA LYS A 339 -19.90 -8.06 -18.42
C LYS A 339 -20.46 -8.15 -17.01
N LYS A 340 -20.41 -9.34 -16.38
CA LYS A 340 -21.09 -9.61 -15.11
C LYS A 340 -20.22 -9.41 -13.87
N THR A 341 -18.89 -9.50 -14.01
CA THR A 341 -18.01 -9.47 -12.84
C THR A 341 -18.11 -8.15 -12.07
N SER A 342 -18.29 -8.24 -10.75
CA SER A 342 -18.24 -7.09 -9.84
C SER A 342 -16.84 -6.84 -9.27
N LYS A 343 -15.91 -7.76 -9.51
CA LYS A 343 -14.52 -7.73 -9.03
C LYS A 343 -13.73 -6.64 -9.75
N ASP A 344 -12.73 -6.09 -9.07
CA ASP A 344 -11.81 -5.12 -9.67
C ASP A 344 -10.67 -5.87 -10.38
N LEU A 345 -10.73 -5.96 -11.71
CA LEU A 345 -9.76 -6.75 -12.48
C LEU A 345 -8.33 -6.19 -12.46
N LYS A 346 -8.10 -4.98 -11.95
CA LYS A 346 -6.76 -4.36 -11.83
C LYS A 346 -6.05 -4.70 -10.52
N VAL A 347 -6.75 -5.34 -9.56
CA VAL A 347 -6.16 -5.76 -8.28
C VAL A 347 -6.06 -7.28 -8.12
N HIS A 348 -6.55 -8.07 -9.06
CA HIS A 348 -6.31 -9.51 -9.09
C HIS A 348 -5.17 -9.82 -10.06
N TYR A 349 -4.17 -10.59 -9.62
CA TYR A 349 -2.96 -10.85 -10.39
C TYR A 349 -2.66 -12.34 -10.50
N THR A 350 -2.02 -12.72 -11.60
CA THR A 350 -1.46 -14.06 -11.83
C THR A 350 0.05 -13.98 -12.06
N PRO A 351 0.84 -14.88 -11.46
CA PRO A 351 2.28 -14.95 -11.74
C PRO A 351 2.50 -15.47 -13.16
N ARG A 352 3.44 -14.86 -13.87
CA ARG A 352 3.70 -15.22 -15.27
C ARG A 352 5.13 -14.92 -15.68
N GLU A 353 6.02 -15.82 -15.32
CA GLU A 353 7.45 -15.72 -15.65
C GLU A 353 7.68 -15.55 -17.16
N GLY A 354 8.54 -14.61 -17.54
CA GLY A 354 8.89 -14.33 -18.94
C GLY A 354 7.94 -13.36 -19.65
N GLU A 355 6.83 -12.95 -19.03
CA GLU A 355 6.08 -11.78 -19.50
C GLU A 355 6.73 -10.47 -19.02
N PRO A 356 6.47 -9.32 -19.67
CA PRO A 356 7.24 -8.07 -19.48
C PRO A 356 7.39 -7.56 -18.03
N ASN A 357 6.59 -8.06 -17.08
CA ASN A 357 6.69 -7.76 -15.66
C ASN A 357 6.55 -8.99 -14.73
N ASN A 358 6.70 -10.22 -15.24
CA ASN A 358 6.59 -11.49 -14.52
C ASN A 358 5.27 -11.72 -13.74
N ARG A 359 4.27 -10.83 -13.86
CA ARG A 359 2.98 -10.91 -13.19
C ARG A 359 1.99 -9.95 -13.85
N ARG A 360 0.80 -10.41 -14.17
CA ARG A 360 -0.19 -9.61 -14.90
C ARG A 360 -1.48 -9.49 -14.13
N SER A 361 -2.12 -8.32 -14.17
CA SER A 361 -3.47 -8.17 -13.63
C SER A 361 -4.48 -8.90 -14.51
N ILE A 362 -5.64 -9.27 -13.99
CA ILE A 362 -6.70 -9.88 -14.82
C ILE A 362 -7.20 -8.92 -15.91
N HIS A 363 -7.15 -7.60 -15.67
CA HIS A 363 -7.36 -6.64 -16.74
C HIS A 363 -6.32 -6.80 -17.87
N GLY A 364 -5.03 -6.83 -17.52
CA GLY A 364 -3.95 -7.03 -18.47
C GLY A 364 -4.03 -8.37 -19.21
N LEU A 365 -4.54 -9.43 -18.56
CA LEU A 365 -4.81 -10.73 -19.19
C LEU A 365 -5.74 -10.59 -20.39
N PHE A 366 -6.85 -9.86 -20.24
CA PHE A 366 -7.77 -9.62 -21.34
C PHE A 366 -7.17 -8.71 -22.43
N VAL A 367 -6.33 -7.74 -22.05
CA VAL A 367 -5.57 -6.90 -23.00
C VAL A 367 -4.66 -7.75 -23.87
N VAL A 368 -3.90 -8.65 -23.25
CA VAL A 368 -3.07 -9.62 -23.97
C VAL A 368 -3.93 -10.53 -24.83
N HIS A 369 -5.11 -10.96 -24.36
CA HIS A 369 -5.98 -11.90 -25.07
C HIS A 369 -6.48 -11.39 -26.43
N TYR A 370 -7.04 -10.19 -26.49
CA TYR A 370 -7.47 -9.64 -27.77
C TYR A 370 -6.28 -9.24 -28.65
N GLY A 371 -5.17 -8.79 -28.08
CA GLY A 371 -3.92 -8.55 -28.82
C GLY A 371 -3.36 -9.83 -29.44
N HIS A 372 -3.42 -10.95 -28.72
CA HIS A 372 -3.07 -12.28 -29.20
C HIS A 372 -3.98 -12.71 -30.36
N THR A 373 -5.27 -12.39 -30.29
CA THR A 373 -6.21 -12.62 -31.39
C THR A 373 -5.83 -11.82 -32.63
N ASP A 374 -5.47 -10.53 -32.50
CA ASP A 374 -5.01 -9.70 -33.62
C ASP A 374 -3.73 -10.23 -34.28
N ARG A 375 -2.79 -10.74 -33.47
CA ARG A 375 -1.58 -11.40 -33.96
C ARG A 375 -1.92 -12.61 -34.84
N HIS A 376 -2.85 -13.46 -34.41
CA HIS A 376 -3.26 -14.63 -35.19
C HIS A 376 -4.18 -14.29 -36.38
N LEU A 377 -4.92 -13.18 -36.33
CA LEU A 377 -5.61 -12.63 -37.51
C LEU A 377 -4.60 -12.28 -38.62
N ASN A 378 -3.45 -11.70 -38.26
CA ASN A 378 -2.37 -11.44 -39.23
C ASN A 378 -1.78 -12.75 -39.80
N GLN A 379 -1.67 -13.79 -38.98
CA GLN A 379 -1.25 -15.12 -39.46
C GLN A 379 -2.25 -15.71 -40.46
N ILE A 380 -3.55 -15.61 -40.19
CA ILE A 380 -4.61 -16.05 -41.12
C ILE A 380 -4.50 -15.31 -42.46
N LYS A 381 -4.36 -13.97 -42.42
CA LYS A 381 -4.18 -13.15 -43.63
C LYS A 381 -2.93 -13.57 -44.42
N LYS A 382 -1.82 -13.85 -43.74
CA LYS A 382 -0.60 -14.35 -44.37
C LYS A 382 -0.82 -15.70 -45.06
N ILE A 383 -1.54 -16.64 -44.44
CA ILE A 383 -1.86 -17.94 -45.04
C ILE A 383 -2.72 -17.75 -46.30
N LYS A 384 -3.74 -16.88 -46.25
CA LYS A 384 -4.61 -16.57 -47.40
C LYS A 384 -3.86 -15.92 -48.57
N SER A 385 -2.81 -15.16 -48.28
CA SER A 385 -1.96 -14.52 -49.30
C SER A 385 -0.98 -15.47 -50.00
N HIS A 386 -0.89 -16.73 -49.55
CA HIS A 386 0.01 -17.71 -50.13
C HIS A 386 -0.38 -18.05 -51.58
N SER A 387 0.60 -18.15 -52.50
CA SER A 387 0.35 -18.36 -53.93
C SER A 387 -0.48 -19.60 -54.25
N ASN A 388 -0.28 -20.66 -53.45
CA ASN A 388 -0.97 -21.95 -53.59
C ASN A 388 -2.25 -22.07 -52.76
N TYR A 389 -2.70 -20.99 -52.12
CA TYR A 389 -3.94 -21.01 -51.35
C TYR A 389 -5.15 -21.28 -52.27
N PRO A 390 -6.07 -22.20 -51.93
CA PRO A 390 -7.22 -22.51 -52.78
C PRO A 390 -8.11 -21.28 -52.99
N LYS A 391 -8.38 -20.93 -54.25
CA LYS A 391 -9.24 -19.81 -54.63
C LYS A 391 -10.72 -20.16 -54.50
#